data_AF-A0A9D8VDE6-F1
#
_entry.id   AF-A0A9D8VDE6-F1
#
_cell.length_a   1.000
_cell.length_b   1.000
_cell.length_c   1.000
_cell.angle_alpha   90.00
_cell.angle_beta   90.00
_cell.angle_gamma   90.00
#
_symmetry.space_group_name_H-M   'P 1'
#
loop_
_entity.id
_entity.type
_entity.pdbx_description
1 polymer ?
#
loop_
_entity_poly.entity_id
_entity_poly.type
_entity_poly.pdbx_seq_one_letter_code
_entity_poly.pdbx_strand_id
1 'polypeptide(L)'
;MRFVLLLLMVLAATLPATAQDVRSVDNLFVADGLVYFNLRTGEAVPAAEKTETNWDILINGVEIHANRGGQLLVAAFDDVAESPVEGMKRGLVKTADGEQWYSYDMSTHVVTPKEGHTFVLMLADDSYAKLVVDSYYHRVTEDPRYLTFRYTIADDGSPVFGADGPGH
;
A
#
# COMPACT_ATOMS: atom_id res chain seq x y z
N MET A 1 -28.11 9.02 60.37
CA MET A 1 -27.08 9.09 59.31
C MET A 1 -27.26 7.91 58.38
N ARG A 2 -27.75 8.12 57.15
CA ARG A 2 -27.74 7.08 56.10
C ARG A 2 -27.09 7.72 54.87
N PHE A 3 -25.85 7.35 54.63
CA PHE A 3 -25.09 7.70 53.43
C PHE A 3 -25.69 6.92 52.25
N VAL A 4 -26.17 7.64 51.22
CA VAL A 4 -26.48 7.06 49.92
C VAL A 4 -25.22 7.18 49.08
N LEU A 5 -24.62 6.04 48.75
CA LEU A 5 -23.45 5.94 47.88
C LEU A 5 -23.94 6.06 46.43
N LEU A 6 -23.60 7.16 45.74
CA LEU A 6 -23.81 7.28 44.30
C LEU A 6 -22.73 6.46 43.60
N LEU A 7 -23.12 5.33 43.00
CA LEU A 7 -22.26 4.53 42.14
C LEU A 7 -22.21 5.22 40.75
N LEU A 8 -21.11 5.90 40.46
CA LEU A 8 -20.86 6.46 39.13
C LEU A 8 -20.43 5.30 38.21
N MET A 9 -21.35 4.82 37.37
CA MET A 9 -21.06 3.81 36.36
C MET A 9 -20.39 4.52 35.18
N VAL A 10 -19.06 4.38 35.05
CA VAL A 10 -18.34 4.84 33.86
C VAL A 10 -18.67 3.87 32.73
N LEU A 11 -19.55 4.29 31.82
CA LEU A 11 -19.83 3.56 30.59
C LEU A 11 -18.65 3.82 29.63
N ALA A 12 -17.71 2.89 29.56
CA ALA A 12 -16.69 2.90 28.52
C ALA A 12 -17.37 2.57 27.19
N ALA A 13 -17.65 3.58 26.37
CA ALA A 13 -18.08 3.38 25.00
C ALA A 13 -16.89 2.85 24.20
N THR A 14 -16.89 1.55 23.90
CA THR A 14 -16.00 0.99 22.87
C THR A 14 -16.50 1.49 21.52
N LEU A 15 -15.83 2.51 20.96
CA LEU A 15 -16.04 2.86 19.56
C LEU A 15 -15.59 1.65 18.71
N PRO A 16 -16.35 1.26 17.68
CA PRO A 16 -15.86 0.26 16.75
C PRO A 16 -14.63 0.86 16.05
N ALA A 17 -13.47 0.22 16.17
CA ALA A 17 -12.35 0.51 15.30
C ALA A 17 -12.81 0.23 13.88
N THR A 18 -12.88 1.27 13.03
CA THR A 18 -13.15 1.09 11.61
C THR A 18 -12.00 0.26 11.05
N ALA A 19 -12.31 -0.96 10.60
CA ALA A 19 -11.33 -1.83 9.97
C ALA A 19 -10.87 -1.17 8.67
N GLN A 20 -9.56 -1.19 8.45
CA GLN A 20 -8.92 -0.66 7.25
C GLN A 20 -9.47 -1.35 5.98
N ASP A 21 -9.89 -0.59 4.95
CA ASP A 21 -10.35 -1.15 3.66
C ASP A 21 -9.16 -1.72 2.88
N VAL A 22 -8.90 -3.02 3.05
CA VAL A 22 -7.83 -3.73 2.36
C VAL A 22 -8.35 -4.30 1.05
N ARG A 23 -7.78 -3.82 -0.05
CA ARG A 23 -8.07 -4.27 -1.41
C ARG A 23 -6.97 -5.21 -1.89
N SER A 24 -7.33 -6.13 -2.80
CA SER A 24 -6.40 -7.10 -3.39
C SER A 24 -6.47 -7.04 -4.91
N VAL A 25 -5.33 -7.17 -5.56
CA VAL A 25 -5.19 -7.36 -7.00
C VAL A 25 -4.42 -8.64 -7.22
N ASP A 26 -5.06 -9.61 -7.88
CA ASP A 26 -4.50 -10.93 -8.10
C ASP A 26 -4.00 -11.08 -9.55
N ASN A 27 -2.83 -11.70 -9.70
CA ASN A 27 -2.24 -12.07 -11.00
C ASN A 27 -2.18 -10.93 -12.04
N LEU A 28 -1.80 -9.72 -11.62
CA LEU A 28 -1.51 -8.62 -12.55
C LEU A 28 -0.28 -8.96 -13.39
N PHE A 29 -0.46 -9.14 -14.69
CA PHE A 29 0.64 -9.45 -15.61
C PHE A 29 1.52 -8.22 -15.87
N VAL A 30 2.83 -8.37 -15.68
CA VAL A 30 3.82 -7.26 -15.77
C VAL A 30 5.04 -7.62 -16.63
N ALA A 31 4.90 -8.56 -17.57
CA ALA A 31 6.02 -8.99 -18.41
C ALA A 31 6.30 -8.06 -19.60
N ASP A 32 5.26 -7.47 -20.18
CA ASP A 32 5.34 -6.80 -21.50
C ASP A 32 5.76 -5.31 -21.43
N GLY A 33 6.31 -4.89 -20.29
CA GLY A 33 6.85 -3.55 -20.10
C GLY A 33 6.16 -2.78 -18.97
N LEU A 34 5.91 -1.49 -19.23
CA LEU A 34 5.41 -0.55 -18.24
C LEU A 34 3.91 -0.74 -18.00
N VAL A 35 3.54 -1.14 -16.78
CA VAL A 35 2.14 -1.23 -16.34
C VAL A 35 1.82 -0.05 -15.45
N TYR A 36 1.03 0.88 -15.97
CA TYR A 36 0.45 1.97 -15.17
C TYR A 36 -0.81 1.43 -14.50
N PHE A 37 -0.99 1.68 -13.20
CA PHE A 37 -2.11 1.14 -12.44
C PHE A 37 -2.77 2.23 -11.61
N ASN A 38 -4.09 2.24 -11.60
CA ASN A 38 -4.90 3.14 -10.78
C ASN A 38 -5.42 2.37 -9.56
N LEU A 39 -4.99 2.78 -8.37
CA LEU A 39 -5.34 2.09 -7.13
C LEU A 39 -6.81 2.33 -6.75
N ARG A 40 -7.42 3.43 -7.19
CA ARG A 40 -8.83 3.71 -6.92
C ARG A 40 -9.75 2.81 -7.73
N THR A 41 -9.49 2.64 -9.02
CA THR A 41 -10.29 1.77 -9.89
C THR A 41 -9.89 0.30 -9.75
N GLY A 42 -8.66 0.02 -9.31
CA GLY A 42 -8.13 -1.35 -9.25
C GLY A 42 -7.77 -1.90 -10.64
N GLU A 43 -7.50 -1.02 -11.61
CA GLU A 43 -7.29 -1.40 -13.00
C GLU A 43 -5.99 -0.85 -13.59
N ALA A 44 -5.43 -1.57 -14.56
CA ALA A 44 -4.33 -1.09 -15.36
C ALA A 44 -4.82 0.00 -16.33
N VAL A 45 -4.00 1.05 -16.51
CA VAL A 45 -4.28 2.19 -17.37
C VAL A 45 -3.53 2.01 -18.69
N PRO A 46 -4.24 1.94 -19.83
CA PRO A 46 -3.59 1.86 -21.13
C PRO A 46 -2.66 3.06 -21.37
N ALA A 47 -1.50 2.82 -21.99
CA ALA A 47 -0.51 3.88 -22.23
C ALA A 47 -1.07 5.07 -23.03
N ALA A 48 -2.01 4.82 -23.95
CA ALA A 48 -2.68 5.86 -24.75
C ALA A 48 -3.66 6.72 -23.94
N GLU A 49 -4.13 6.23 -22.80
CA GLU A 49 -5.11 6.91 -21.95
C GLU A 49 -4.44 7.63 -20.78
N LYS A 50 -3.13 7.46 -20.59
CA LYS A 50 -2.37 8.02 -19.48
C LYS A 50 -2.44 9.55 -19.46
N THR A 51 -2.88 10.09 -18.34
CA THR A 51 -2.77 11.50 -17.97
C THR A 51 -1.82 11.66 -16.77
N GLU A 52 -1.72 12.84 -16.19
CA GLU A 52 -0.95 13.03 -14.96
C GLU A 52 -1.64 12.45 -13.72
N THR A 53 -2.97 12.28 -13.76
CA THR A 53 -3.80 12.02 -12.58
C THR A 53 -4.58 10.71 -12.60
N ASN A 54 -4.61 9.99 -13.72
CA ASN A 54 -5.42 8.78 -13.84
C ASN A 54 -4.67 7.47 -13.54
N TRP A 55 -3.43 7.53 -13.05
CA TRP A 55 -2.63 6.38 -12.60
C TRP A 55 -1.81 6.75 -11.37
N ASP A 56 -1.54 5.78 -10.52
CA ASP A 56 -0.94 6.00 -9.19
C ASP A 56 0.43 5.35 -9.06
N ILE A 57 0.57 4.14 -9.59
CA ILE A 57 1.82 3.40 -9.59
C ILE A 57 2.19 2.96 -11.01
N LEU A 58 3.49 2.88 -11.25
CA LEU A 58 4.07 2.25 -12.41
C LEU A 58 4.82 0.99 -11.96
N ILE A 59 4.53 -0.13 -12.61
CA ILE A 59 5.16 -1.42 -12.34
C ILE A 59 5.95 -1.85 -13.59
N ASN A 60 7.20 -2.25 -13.39
CA ASN A 60 8.08 -2.78 -14.43
C ASN A 60 8.82 -4.01 -13.88
N GLY A 61 8.25 -5.20 -14.10
CA GLY A 61 8.73 -6.42 -13.47
C GLY A 61 8.69 -6.30 -11.95
N VAL A 62 9.86 -6.19 -11.31
CA VAL A 62 9.99 -6.06 -9.85
C VAL A 62 10.12 -4.62 -9.38
N GLU A 63 10.19 -3.65 -10.30
CA GLU A 63 10.26 -2.25 -9.94
C GLU A 63 8.86 -1.70 -9.75
N ILE A 64 8.63 -1.03 -8.62
CA ILE A 64 7.42 -0.28 -8.33
C ILE A 64 7.84 1.17 -8.16
N HIS A 65 7.12 2.06 -8.84
CA HIS A 65 7.32 3.49 -8.83
C HIS A 65 6.00 4.17 -8.46
N ALA A 66 6.06 5.20 -7.63
CA ALA A 66 4.90 6.04 -7.34
C ALA A 66 4.85 7.24 -8.29
N ASN A 67 3.64 7.73 -8.61
CA ASN A 67 3.47 8.89 -9.50
C ASN A 67 3.93 10.21 -8.83
N ARG A 68 3.52 10.48 -7.58
CA ARG A 68 3.89 11.73 -6.86
C ARG A 68 4.97 11.57 -5.80
N GLY A 69 5.18 10.36 -5.30
CA GLY A 69 6.22 10.10 -4.31
C GLY A 69 6.00 8.81 -3.57
N GLY A 70 7.04 8.27 -2.97
CA GLY A 70 6.90 7.05 -2.20
C GLY A 70 8.20 6.57 -1.58
N GLN A 71 8.05 5.60 -0.70
CA GLN A 71 9.15 4.96 0.02
C GLN A 71 8.80 3.51 0.35
N LEU A 72 9.80 2.63 0.30
CA LEU A 72 9.70 1.28 0.85
C LEU A 72 10.11 1.31 2.33
N LEU A 73 9.24 0.84 3.21
CA LEU A 73 9.50 0.68 4.64
C LEU A 73 9.80 -0.78 4.97
N VAL A 74 10.72 -0.99 5.91
CA VAL A 74 10.95 -2.29 6.55
C VAL A 74 10.02 -2.39 7.77
N ALA A 75 8.72 -2.50 7.49
CA ALA A 75 7.65 -2.71 8.46
C ALA A 75 6.55 -3.58 7.86
N ALA A 76 5.90 -4.41 8.69
CA ALA A 76 4.77 -5.22 8.25
C ALA A 76 3.57 -4.33 7.88
N PHE A 77 2.77 -4.79 6.93
CA PHE A 77 1.64 -4.02 6.39
C PHE A 77 0.67 -3.55 7.48
N ASP A 78 0.39 -4.43 8.45
CA ASP A 78 -0.53 -4.14 9.56
C ASP A 78 0.07 -3.15 10.58
N ASP A 79 1.39 -3.04 10.65
CA ASP A 79 2.09 -2.13 11.58
C ASP A 79 2.25 -0.71 11.01
N VAL A 80 2.05 -0.53 9.70
CA VAL A 80 2.15 0.79 9.06
C VAL A 80 0.82 1.54 9.22
N ALA A 81 0.75 2.36 10.27
CA ALA A 81 -0.39 3.22 10.58
C ALA A 81 -0.33 4.59 9.90
N GLU A 82 0.85 5.08 9.52
CA GLU A 82 1.04 6.38 8.89
C GLU A 82 2.22 6.35 7.91
N SER A 83 2.12 7.15 6.84
CA SER A 83 3.20 7.40 5.89
C SER A 83 4.21 8.42 6.47
N PRO A 84 5.52 8.12 6.52
CA PRO A 84 6.55 9.09 6.87
C PRO A 84 6.68 10.15 5.76
N VAL A 85 5.90 11.22 5.88
CA VAL A 85 5.91 12.35 4.93
C VAL A 85 7.28 13.02 4.86
N GLU A 86 7.96 13.12 6.00
CA GLU A 86 9.33 13.62 6.09
C GLU A 86 10.31 12.58 5.51
N GLY A 87 11.17 13.01 4.59
CA GLY A 87 12.15 12.13 3.94
C GLY A 87 11.60 11.32 2.76
N MET A 88 10.27 11.28 2.56
CA MET A 88 9.68 10.67 1.37
C MET A 88 10.16 11.40 0.10
N LYS A 89 10.70 10.62 -0.84
CA LYS A 89 11.08 11.14 -2.16
C LYS A 89 9.82 11.52 -2.95
N ARG A 90 9.85 12.71 -3.56
CA ARG A 90 8.75 13.26 -4.37
C ARG A 90 9.03 13.17 -5.87
N GLY A 91 7.96 13.23 -6.66
CA GLY A 91 7.95 13.03 -8.11
C GLY A 91 7.81 11.55 -8.50
N LEU A 92 7.98 11.27 -9.79
CA LEU A 92 8.07 9.90 -10.29
C LEU A 92 9.36 9.26 -9.78
N VAL A 93 9.25 8.45 -8.73
CA VAL A 93 10.40 7.87 -8.04
C VAL A 93 10.30 6.36 -8.01
N LYS A 94 11.44 5.69 -8.21
CA LYS A 94 11.56 4.28 -7.84
C LYS A 94 11.44 4.20 -6.32
N THR A 95 10.43 3.50 -5.85
CA THR A 95 10.01 3.56 -4.44
C THR A 95 10.98 2.83 -3.50
N ALA A 96 11.72 1.87 -4.06
CA ALA A 96 12.78 1.10 -3.42
C ALA A 96 14.14 1.82 -3.53
N ASP A 97 14.62 2.41 -2.43
CA ASP A 97 15.91 3.11 -2.37
C ASP A 97 16.97 2.27 -1.64
N GLY A 98 17.69 1.43 -2.39
CA GLY A 98 18.72 0.54 -1.82
C GLY A 98 18.17 -0.66 -1.05
N GLU A 99 16.93 -0.62 -0.58
CA GLU A 99 16.17 -1.76 -0.05
C GLU A 99 15.28 -2.38 -1.12
N GLN A 100 15.06 -3.70 -1.06
CA GLN A 100 14.23 -4.43 -2.02
C GLN A 100 13.10 -5.13 -1.30
N TRP A 101 11.88 -5.03 -1.84
CA TRP A 101 10.71 -5.75 -1.32
C TRP A 101 10.77 -7.28 -1.57
N TYR A 102 11.78 -7.75 -2.30
CA TYR A 102 11.97 -9.15 -2.65
C TYR A 102 13.43 -9.58 -2.43
N SER A 103 13.64 -10.89 -2.29
CA SER A 103 14.93 -11.54 -2.47
C SER A 103 14.97 -12.27 -3.82
N TYR A 104 16.15 -12.32 -4.43
CA TYR A 104 16.38 -13.03 -5.68
C TYR A 104 17.44 -14.11 -5.49
N ASP A 105 17.08 -15.35 -5.79
CA ASP A 105 18.02 -16.46 -5.82
C ASP A 105 18.70 -16.52 -7.19
N MET A 106 20.02 -16.31 -7.23
CA MET A 106 20.81 -16.30 -8.47
C MET A 106 20.96 -17.69 -9.12
N SER A 107 20.77 -18.78 -8.36
CA SER A 107 20.89 -20.15 -8.84
C SER A 107 19.57 -20.66 -9.44
N THR A 108 18.45 -20.32 -8.82
CA THR A 108 17.11 -20.79 -9.24
C THR A 108 16.31 -19.73 -9.99
N HIS A 109 16.78 -18.48 -10.00
CA HIS A 109 16.10 -17.31 -10.54
C HIS A 109 14.73 -17.04 -9.90
N VAL A 110 14.55 -17.48 -8.65
CA VAL A 110 13.30 -17.32 -7.91
C VAL A 110 13.25 -15.94 -7.24
N VAL A 111 12.12 -15.25 -7.38
CA VAL A 111 11.80 -13.97 -6.73
C VAL A 111 10.85 -14.22 -5.56
N THR A 112 11.30 -14.01 -4.34
CA THR A 112 10.46 -14.20 -3.14
C THR A 112 10.16 -12.84 -2.51
N PRO A 113 8.89 -12.41 -2.39
CA PRO A 113 8.54 -11.23 -1.61
C PRO A 113 9.06 -11.37 -0.17
N LYS A 114 9.65 -10.31 0.37
CA LYS A 114 10.08 -10.27 1.77
C LYS A 114 8.91 -9.91 2.65
N GLU A 115 8.73 -10.65 3.74
CA GLU A 115 7.84 -10.23 4.82
C GLU A 115 8.35 -8.93 5.45
N GLY A 116 7.44 -8.18 6.09
CA GLY A 116 7.82 -6.94 6.77
C GLY A 116 8.25 -5.81 5.83
N HIS A 117 7.81 -5.81 4.57
CA HIS A 117 8.11 -4.74 3.61
C HIS A 117 6.82 -4.13 3.09
N THR A 118 6.66 -2.82 3.29
CA THR A 118 5.45 -2.09 2.92
C THR A 118 5.82 -0.83 2.17
N PHE A 119 5.26 -0.65 0.99
CA PHE A 119 5.34 0.60 0.26
C PHE A 119 4.37 1.60 0.88
N VAL A 120 4.83 2.83 1.07
CA VAL A 120 3.97 4.00 1.28
C VAL A 120 4.07 4.89 0.04
N LEU A 121 2.93 5.38 -0.41
CA LEU A 121 2.76 6.01 -1.71
C LEU A 121 1.99 7.32 -1.56
N MET A 122 2.45 8.37 -2.22
CA MET A 122 1.67 9.56 -2.54
C MET A 122 1.09 9.38 -3.95
N LEU A 123 -0.23 9.38 -4.02
CA LEU A 123 -1.03 9.12 -5.22
C LEU A 123 -1.16 10.38 -6.08
N ALA A 124 -1.72 10.24 -7.29
CA ALA A 124 -1.73 11.32 -8.27
C ALA A 124 -2.58 12.55 -7.87
N ASP A 125 -3.55 12.33 -6.99
CA ASP A 125 -4.44 13.33 -6.39
C ASP A 125 -3.96 13.80 -5.00
N ASP A 126 -2.69 13.57 -4.69
CA ASP A 126 -2.02 13.92 -3.43
C ASP A 126 -2.53 13.18 -2.19
N SER A 127 -3.41 12.17 -2.36
CA SER A 127 -3.78 11.23 -1.30
C SER A 127 -2.68 10.20 -1.03
N TYR A 128 -2.80 9.42 0.06
CA TYR A 128 -1.83 8.39 0.40
C TYR A 128 -2.40 6.97 0.33
N ALA A 129 -1.53 6.03 0.01
CA ALA A 129 -1.80 4.60 0.10
C ALA A 129 -0.62 3.84 0.71
N LYS A 130 -0.91 2.66 1.25
CA LYS A 130 0.11 1.65 1.56
C LYS A 130 -0.13 0.37 0.76
N LEU A 131 0.92 -0.32 0.37
CA LEU A 131 0.88 -1.50 -0.50
C LEU A 131 1.92 -2.54 -0.07
N VAL A 132 1.54 -3.82 -0.09
CA VAL A 132 2.43 -4.97 0.10
C VAL A 132 2.28 -5.94 -1.07
N VAL A 133 3.39 -6.48 -1.57
CA VAL A 133 3.38 -7.49 -2.63
C VAL A 133 3.37 -8.87 -1.99
N ASP A 134 2.35 -9.67 -2.28
CA ASP A 134 2.18 -11.02 -1.73
C ASP A 134 2.78 -12.10 -2.66
N SER A 135 2.84 -11.87 -3.97
CA SER A 135 3.41 -12.83 -4.94
C SER A 135 3.94 -12.15 -6.20
N TYR A 136 4.95 -12.75 -6.82
CA TYR A 136 5.44 -12.43 -8.17
C TYR A 136 5.04 -13.47 -9.24
N TYR A 137 4.39 -14.54 -8.81
CA TYR A 137 4.00 -15.68 -9.65
C TYR A 137 2.49 -15.82 -9.70
N HIS A 138 2.00 -16.32 -10.84
CA HIS A 138 0.59 -16.59 -11.02
C HIS A 138 0.17 -17.65 -10.01
N ARG A 139 -0.88 -17.40 -9.24
CA ARG A 139 -1.34 -18.27 -8.13
C ARG A 139 -1.79 -19.68 -8.54
N VAL A 140 -1.75 -20.01 -9.82
CA VAL A 140 -2.27 -21.28 -10.38
C VAL A 140 -1.24 -21.91 -11.31
N THR A 141 -0.75 -21.18 -12.31
CA THR A 141 0.23 -21.70 -13.27
C THR A 141 1.67 -21.58 -12.78
N GLU A 142 1.91 -20.80 -11.72
CA GLU A 142 3.24 -20.49 -11.19
C GLU A 142 4.16 -19.78 -12.20
N ASP A 143 3.60 -19.24 -13.29
CA ASP A 143 4.35 -18.42 -14.23
C ASP A 143 4.82 -17.12 -13.55
N PRO A 144 6.07 -16.68 -13.77
CA PRO A 144 6.59 -15.44 -13.19
C PRO A 144 5.93 -14.22 -13.83
N ARG A 145 6.15 -13.05 -13.22
CA ARG A 145 5.67 -11.74 -13.70
C ARG A 145 4.16 -11.57 -13.64
N TYR A 146 3.53 -12.25 -12.68
CA TYR A 146 2.15 -12.03 -12.30
C TYR A 146 2.14 -11.54 -10.85
N LEU A 147 2.11 -10.22 -10.68
CA LEU A 147 2.08 -9.64 -9.33
C LEU A 147 0.73 -9.89 -8.68
N THR A 148 0.78 -10.32 -7.44
CA THR A 148 -0.34 -10.18 -6.52
C THR A 148 0.06 -9.25 -5.39
N PHE A 149 -0.76 -8.27 -5.10
CA PHE A 149 -0.52 -7.32 -4.03
C PHE A 149 -1.82 -6.90 -3.35
N ARG A 150 -1.68 -6.44 -2.12
CA ARG A 150 -2.77 -5.81 -1.37
C ARG A 150 -2.40 -4.39 -0.99
N TYR A 151 -3.42 -3.55 -0.86
CA TYR A 151 -3.23 -2.15 -0.56
C TYR A 151 -4.43 -1.54 0.15
N THR A 152 -4.20 -0.39 0.76
CA THR A 152 -5.25 0.48 1.27
C THR A 152 -4.95 1.92 0.86
N ILE A 153 -6.00 2.66 0.51
CA ILE A 153 -5.97 4.11 0.32
C ILE A 153 -6.51 4.75 1.61
N ALA A 154 -5.87 5.80 2.11
CA ALA A 154 -6.36 6.55 3.26
C ALA A 154 -7.77 7.13 2.97
N ASP A 155 -8.70 6.98 3.91
CA ASP A 155 -10.11 7.33 3.73
C ASP A 155 -10.32 8.83 3.45
N ASP A 156 -9.58 9.68 4.15
CA ASP A 156 -9.59 11.14 4.00
C ASP A 156 -8.45 11.65 3.09
N GLY A 157 -7.66 10.74 2.52
CA GLY A 157 -6.47 11.04 1.73
C GLY A 157 -5.29 11.59 2.53
N SER A 158 -5.35 11.63 3.86
CA SER A 158 -4.23 12.00 4.72
C SER A 158 -3.13 10.92 4.69
N PRO A 159 -1.92 11.18 5.24
CA PRO A 159 -0.91 10.14 5.39
C PRO A 159 -1.26 9.05 6.42
N VAL A 160 -2.43 9.11 7.08
CA VAL A 160 -2.84 8.17 8.14
C VAL A 160 -3.71 7.06 7.55
N PHE A 161 -3.42 5.82 7.91
CA PHE A 161 -4.06 4.61 7.39
C PHE A 161 -4.94 3.86 8.42
N GLY A 162 -4.92 4.30 9.68
CA GLY A 162 -5.70 3.72 10.78
C GLY A 162 -6.88 4.60 11.21
N ALA A 163 -7.75 4.05 12.07
CA ALA A 163 -9.01 4.67 12.52
C ALA A 163 -8.86 5.99 13.33
N ASP A 164 -7.63 6.47 13.56
CA ASP A 164 -7.31 7.67 14.36
C ASP A 164 -6.74 8.83 13.51
N GLY A 165 -7.12 8.93 12.22
CA GLY A 165 -6.95 10.18 11.47
C GLY A 165 -7.69 11.32 12.20
N PRO A 166 -7.10 12.53 12.31
CA PRO A 166 -7.63 13.56 13.21
C PRO A 166 -9.03 13.98 12.77
N GLY A 167 -10.02 13.55 13.55
CA GLY A 167 -11.37 14.05 13.47
C GLY A 167 -11.35 15.57 13.64
N HIS A 168 -11.87 16.26 12.62
CA HIS A 168 -12.21 17.68 12.70
C HIS A 168 -13.25 17.95 13.79
#